data_AF-A0A358A4M7-F1
#
_entry.id   AF-A0A358A4M7-F1
#
_cell.length_a   1.000
_cell.length_b   1.000
_cell.length_c   1.000
_cell.angle_alpha   90.00
_cell.angle_beta   90.00
_cell.angle_gamma   90.00
#
_symmetry.space_group_name_H-M   'P 1'
#
loop_
_entity.id
_entity.type
_entity.pdbx_description
1 polymer ?
#
loop_
_entity_poly.entity_id
_entity_poly.type
_entity_poly.pdbx_seq_one_letter_code
_entity_poly.pdbx_strand_id
1 'polypeptide(L)'
;MSVGQSPPRHDAAAKTDGSIEYAGDAVPAGALHAVVVFSGRAHARMLSMSTDAAFAVPGVVDIITAADAPVNEYGLTMRDQPALVGVDHTGA
;
A
#
# COMPACT_ATOMS: atom_id res chain seq x y z
N MET A 1 -19.50 29.75 -12.71
CA MET A 1 -20.23 28.48 -12.49
C MET A 1 -21.58 28.82 -11.88
N SER A 2 -22.69 28.38 -12.49
CA SER A 2 -24.06 28.60 -11.99
C SER A 2 -24.82 27.26 -11.91
N VAL A 3 -25.82 27.19 -11.03
CA VAL A 3 -26.67 25.99 -10.84
C VAL A 3 -27.50 25.74 -12.10
N GLY A 4 -27.57 24.48 -12.54
CA GLY A 4 -28.37 24.05 -13.70
C GLY A 4 -27.65 24.14 -15.05
N GLN A 5 -26.37 24.48 -15.09
CA GLN A 5 -25.54 24.45 -16.30
C GLN A 5 -24.65 23.20 -16.34
N SER A 6 -24.18 22.82 -17.54
CA SER A 6 -23.21 21.72 -17.75
C SER A 6 -21.86 22.25 -18.24
N PRO A 7 -21.14 23.07 -17.44
CA PRO A 7 -19.83 23.56 -17.82
C PRO A 7 -18.82 22.41 -17.90
N PRO A 8 -17.80 22.50 -18.78
CA PRO A 8 -16.69 21.57 -18.78
C PRO A 8 -16.03 21.51 -17.40
N ARG A 9 -15.65 20.30 -16.95
CA ARG A 9 -14.88 20.17 -15.71
C ARG A 9 -13.53 20.84 -15.88
N HIS A 10 -13.06 21.50 -14.82
CA HIS A 10 -11.78 22.21 -14.83
C HIS A 10 -10.57 21.30 -15.14
N ASP A 11 -10.66 20.02 -14.81
CA ASP A 11 -9.64 19.01 -15.02
C ASP A 11 -9.82 18.19 -16.32
N ALA A 12 -10.85 18.49 -17.12
CA ALA A 12 -11.23 17.65 -18.26
C ALA A 12 -10.14 17.58 -19.33
N ALA A 13 -9.62 18.73 -19.77
CA ALA A 13 -8.62 18.78 -20.83
C ALA A 13 -7.35 18.00 -20.44
N ALA A 14 -6.79 18.32 -19.28
CA ALA A 14 -5.56 17.70 -18.78
C ALA A 14 -5.68 16.18 -18.57
N LYS A 15 -6.87 15.70 -18.19
CA LYS A 15 -7.16 14.26 -18.10
C LYS A 15 -7.23 13.57 -19.45
N THR A 16 -7.70 14.26 -20.48
CA THR A 16 -7.89 13.69 -21.82
C THR A 16 -6.65 13.77 -22.71
N ASP A 17 -5.76 14.74 -22.47
CA ASP A 17 -4.50 14.89 -23.22
C ASP A 17 -3.29 14.24 -22.53
N GLY A 18 -3.46 13.75 -21.30
CA GLY A 18 -2.42 13.09 -20.52
C GLY A 18 -1.45 14.04 -19.81
N SER A 19 -1.75 15.34 -19.76
CA SER A 19 -0.91 16.33 -19.06
C SER A 19 -1.15 16.40 -17.55
N ILE A 20 -2.21 15.75 -17.03
CA ILE A 20 -2.43 15.65 -15.59
C ILE A 20 -1.49 14.61 -14.97
N GLU A 21 -0.79 15.01 -13.92
CA GLU A 21 0.06 14.10 -13.14
C GLU A 21 -0.77 13.36 -12.08
N TYR A 22 -0.60 12.05 -12.01
CA TYR A 22 -1.10 11.20 -10.93
C TYR A 22 0.06 10.76 -10.02
N ALA A 23 -0.27 10.22 -8.86
CA ALA A 23 0.74 9.76 -7.90
C ALA A 23 1.73 8.73 -8.48
N GLY A 24 1.30 7.93 -9.46
CA GLY A 24 2.16 6.96 -10.14
C GLY A 24 3.16 7.59 -11.12
N ASP A 25 2.90 8.81 -11.59
CA ASP A 25 3.80 9.54 -12.51
C ASP A 25 4.93 10.24 -11.74
N ALA A 26 4.70 10.52 -10.46
CA ALA A 26 5.65 11.18 -9.57
C ALA A 26 6.64 10.18 -8.96
N VAL A 27 7.71 9.85 -9.68
CA VAL A 27 8.80 8.99 -9.17
C VAL A 27 10.08 9.83 -8.91
N PRO A 28 10.42 10.13 -7.65
CA PRO A 28 11.64 10.85 -7.32
C PRO A 28 12.91 10.08 -7.72
N ALA A 29 13.99 10.82 -7.98
CA ALA A 29 15.30 10.22 -8.21
C ALA A 29 15.75 9.41 -6.98
N GLY A 30 16.14 8.16 -7.21
CA GLY A 30 16.57 7.24 -6.14
C GLY A 30 15.42 6.56 -5.37
N ALA A 31 14.17 6.70 -5.82
CA ALA A 31 13.05 6.00 -5.21
C ALA A 31 13.20 4.47 -5.28
N LEU A 32 12.80 3.78 -4.21
CA LEU A 32 12.67 2.34 -4.15
C LEU A 32 11.28 1.90 -4.62
N HIS A 33 11.19 0.66 -5.10
CA HIS A 33 9.91 0.03 -5.43
C HIS A 33 9.51 -0.92 -4.30
N ALA A 34 8.26 -0.80 -3.84
CA ALA A 34 7.70 -1.67 -2.81
C ALA A 34 6.65 -2.62 -3.42
N VAL A 35 6.60 -3.85 -2.90
CA VAL A 35 5.60 -4.85 -3.29
C VAL A 35 5.03 -5.50 -2.04
N VAL A 36 3.71 -5.66 -2.00
CA VAL A 36 3.01 -6.34 -0.90
C VAL A 36 2.90 -7.83 -1.20
N VAL A 37 3.26 -8.67 -0.22
CA VAL A 37 3.10 -10.13 -0.29
C VAL A 37 1.84 -10.53 0.47
N PHE A 38 0.86 -11.06 -0.26
CA PHE A 38 -0.41 -11.50 0.32
C PHE A 38 -0.34 -12.95 0.81
N SER A 39 -1.15 -13.28 1.83
CA SER A 39 -1.13 -14.58 2.51
C SER A 39 -1.40 -15.78 1.60
N GLY A 40 -2.11 -15.59 0.48
CA GLY A 40 -2.59 -16.68 -0.36
C GLY A 40 -3.57 -17.63 0.36
N ARG A 41 -4.10 -17.23 1.53
CA ARG A 41 -4.99 -18.02 2.37
C ARG A 41 -6.19 -17.18 2.77
N ALA A 42 -7.40 -17.72 2.60
CA ALA A 42 -8.62 -17.05 3.02
C ALA A 42 -8.71 -16.89 4.55
N HIS A 43 -8.27 -17.91 5.30
CA HIS A 43 -8.22 -17.88 6.76
C HIS A 43 -7.15 -18.85 7.27
N ALA A 44 -6.17 -18.33 8.00
CA ALA A 44 -5.09 -19.12 8.61
C ALA A 44 -4.39 -18.30 9.70
N ARG A 45 -3.74 -18.98 10.63
CA ARG A 45 -2.78 -18.37 11.56
C ARG A 45 -1.36 -18.55 11.04
N MET A 46 -0.59 -17.46 11.01
CA MET A 46 0.83 -17.52 10.69
C MET A 46 1.59 -18.11 11.88
N LEU A 47 2.20 -19.29 11.71
CA LEU A 47 2.95 -19.95 12.78
C LEU A 47 4.43 -19.55 12.79
N SER A 48 4.96 -19.18 11.63
CA SER A 48 6.34 -18.76 11.45
C SER A 48 6.49 -17.95 10.16
N MET A 49 7.58 -17.18 10.07
CA MET A 49 8.00 -16.43 8.89
C MET A 49 9.54 -16.51 8.80
N SER A 50 10.09 -16.63 7.60
CA SER A 50 11.51 -16.42 7.33
C SER A 50 11.63 -15.47 6.13
N THR A 51 12.50 -14.48 6.26
CA THR A 51 12.78 -13.46 5.24
C THR A 51 14.15 -13.65 4.58
N ASP A 52 14.93 -14.65 5.02
CA ASP A 52 16.33 -14.85 4.63
C ASP A 52 16.49 -15.01 3.11
N ALA A 53 15.64 -15.84 2.51
CA ALA A 53 15.68 -16.09 1.07
C ALA A 53 15.34 -14.83 0.25
N ALA A 54 14.46 -13.96 0.78
CA ALA A 54 14.09 -12.72 0.12
C ALA A 54 15.20 -11.66 0.26
N PHE A 55 15.86 -11.56 1.42
CA PHE A 55 17.04 -10.69 1.59
C PHE A 55 18.22 -11.09 0.70
N ALA A 56 18.33 -12.37 0.35
CA ALA A 56 19.37 -12.86 -0.55
C ALA A 56 19.15 -12.48 -2.03
N VAL A 57 17.97 -11.98 -2.40
CA VAL A 57 17.67 -11.60 -3.79
C VAL A 57 18.40 -10.28 -4.15
N PRO A 58 19.21 -10.24 -5.22
CA PRO A 58 19.88 -9.01 -5.64
C PRO A 58 18.89 -7.88 -5.92
N GLY A 59 19.14 -6.70 -5.33
CA GLY A 59 18.31 -5.51 -5.49
C GLY A 59 17.22 -5.35 -4.43
N VAL A 60 17.02 -6.33 -3.54
CA VAL A 60 16.21 -6.12 -2.33
C VAL A 60 16.97 -5.22 -1.37
N VAL A 61 16.33 -4.12 -0.99
CA VAL A 61 16.92 -3.14 -0.06
C VAL A 61 16.43 -3.39 1.37
N ASP A 62 15.16 -3.76 1.53
CA ASP A 62 14.58 -4.02 2.85
C ASP A 62 13.36 -4.96 2.75
N ILE A 63 12.98 -5.55 3.87
CA ILE A 63 11.77 -6.37 4.05
C ILE A 63 11.06 -5.92 5.31
N ILE A 64 9.90 -5.29 5.13
CA ILE A 64 9.10 -4.77 6.23
C ILE A 64 8.05 -5.79 6.65
N THR A 65 7.96 -6.06 7.94
CA THR A 65 7.05 -7.01 8.57
C THR A 65 6.17 -6.31 9.61
N ALA A 66 5.22 -7.05 10.19
CA ALA A 66 4.40 -6.55 11.29
C ALA A 66 5.23 -6.14 12.53
N ALA A 67 6.43 -6.71 12.71
CA ALA A 67 7.31 -6.39 13.83
C ALA A 67 7.94 -4.98 13.71
N ASP A 68 7.98 -4.42 12.50
CA ASP A 68 8.57 -3.12 12.22
C ASP A 68 7.55 -1.98 12.38
N ALA A 69 6.27 -2.31 12.59
CA ALA A 69 5.19 -1.35 12.79
C ALA A 69 5.00 -1.06 14.29
N PRO A 70 5.27 0.17 14.78
CA PRO A 70 5.08 0.51 16.20
C PRO A 70 3.60 0.48 16.63
N VAL A 71 2.69 0.72 15.68
CA VAL A 71 1.24 0.54 15.83
C VAL A 71 0.73 -0.12 14.56
N ASN A 72 0.26 -1.36 14.66
CA ASN A 72 -0.10 -2.17 13.50
C ASN A 72 -1.61 -2.39 13.37
N GLU A 73 -2.41 -1.36 13.65
CA GLU A 73 -3.87 -1.41 13.57
C GLU A 73 -4.43 -0.10 13.00
N TYR A 74 -5.40 -0.22 12.10
CA TYR A 74 -6.08 0.90 11.47
C TYR A 74 -7.54 0.55 11.11
N GLY A 75 -8.25 1.55 10.61
CA GLY A 75 -9.59 1.43 10.05
C GLY A 75 -10.38 2.73 10.22
N LEU A 76 -11.34 2.97 9.33
CA LEU A 76 -12.02 4.27 9.22
C LEU A 76 -12.97 4.54 10.40
N THR A 77 -13.62 3.49 10.90
CA THR A 77 -14.60 3.58 12.00
C THR A 77 -14.12 2.84 13.25
N MET A 78 -13.47 1.69 13.08
CA MET A 78 -12.87 0.88 14.14
C MET A 78 -11.44 0.54 13.76
N ARG A 79 -10.56 0.40 14.75
CA ARG A 79 -9.17 -0.02 14.53
C ARG A 79 -9.06 -1.54 14.67
N ASP A 80 -9.61 -2.26 13.71
CA ASP A 80 -9.70 -3.72 13.69
C ASP A 80 -8.93 -4.35 12.52
N GLN A 81 -8.29 -3.55 11.68
CA GLN A 81 -7.55 -4.02 10.51
C GLN A 81 -6.05 -3.92 10.77
N PRO A 82 -5.29 -5.03 10.73
CA PRO A 82 -3.85 -4.95 10.81
C PRO A 82 -3.25 -4.44 9.49
N ALA A 83 -2.23 -3.58 9.56
CA ALA A 83 -1.52 -3.12 8.35
C ALA A 83 -0.75 -4.26 7.70
N LEU A 84 -0.05 -5.06 8.51
CA LEU A 84 0.61 -6.30 8.09
C LEU A 84 0.24 -7.45 9.05
N VAL A 85 0.00 -8.64 8.52
CA VAL A 85 -0.17 -9.84 9.36
C VAL A 85 1.20 -10.33 9.86
N GLY A 86 1.26 -10.80 11.10
CA GLY A 86 2.50 -11.30 11.73
C GLY A 86 2.28 -12.54 12.58
N VAL A 87 3.37 -13.11 13.09
CA VAL A 87 3.36 -14.32 13.93
C VAL A 87 2.74 -14.03 15.31
N ASP A 88 2.95 -12.82 15.83
CA ASP A 88 2.47 -12.39 17.16
C ASP A 88 1.03 -11.84 17.15
N HIS A 89 0.38 -11.83 15.99
CA HIS A 89 -1.03 -11.44 15.88
C HIS A 89 -1.92 -12.61 16.32
N THR A 90 -2.05 -12.79 17.62
CA THR A 90 -3.20 -13.52 18.18
C THR A 90 -4.37 -12.56 18.21
N GLY A 91 -5.32 -12.75 17.30
CA GLY A 91 -6.60 -12.07 17.36
C GLY A 91 -7.18 -12.18 18.77
N ALA A 92 -7.39 -11.02 19.40
CA ALA A 92 -8.43 -10.90 20.41
C ALA A 92 -9.80 -11.02 19.72
#